data_AF-A0A3B9JCH4-F1
#
_entry.id   AF-A0A3B9JCH4-F1
#
_cell.length_a   1.000
_cell.length_b   1.000
_cell.length_c   1.000
_cell.angle_alpha   90.00
_cell.angle_beta   90.00
_cell.angle_gamma   90.00
#
_symmetry.space_group_name_H-M   'P 1'
#
loop_
_entity.id
_entity.type
_entity.pdbx_description
1 polymer ?
#
loop_
_entity_poly.entity_id
_entity_poly.type
_entity_poly.pdbx_seq_one_letter_code
_entity_poly.pdbx_strand_id
1 'polypeptide(L)'
;MKKTILITILLLLTILLAACGAGQPVEPTPTEVDINAIQTQAVQTVVAGITRTAAFMPTETPPLPTETLVPTETLSPTPENTATATVNVCNNSVFVSDVSVPDGTQITAGQKFVKTWKVKNTGSCNWVTTYTIRYGYGDR
;
A
#
# COMPACT_ATOMS: atom_id res chain seq x y z
N MET A 1 -16.31 -55.72 -47.20
CA MET A 1 -15.45 -55.58 -46.00
C MET A 1 -14.23 -54.68 -46.22
N LYS A 2 -13.34 -54.91 -47.20
CA LYS A 2 -12.19 -54.00 -47.44
C LYS A 2 -12.59 -52.56 -47.82
N LYS A 3 -13.62 -52.39 -48.66
CA LYS A 3 -14.12 -51.05 -49.06
C LYS A 3 -14.80 -50.29 -47.91
N THR A 4 -15.55 -50.98 -47.05
CA THR A 4 -16.19 -50.37 -45.88
C THR A 4 -15.16 -49.94 -44.83
N ILE A 5 -14.09 -50.72 -44.63
CA ILE A 5 -12.96 -50.35 -43.76
C ILE A 5 -12.21 -49.13 -44.30
N LEU A 6 -11.98 -49.06 -45.62
CA LEU A 6 -11.31 -47.92 -46.25
C LEU A 6 -12.12 -46.62 -46.09
N ILE A 7 -13.45 -46.71 -46.26
CA ILE A 7 -14.37 -45.57 -46.09
C ILE A 7 -14.40 -45.10 -44.63
N THR A 8 -14.42 -46.01 -43.66
CA THR A 8 -14.39 -45.64 -42.24
C THR A 8 -13.07 -44.96 -41.83
N ILE A 9 -11.93 -45.39 -42.39
CA ILE A 9 -10.62 -44.77 -42.11
C ILE A 9 -10.57 -43.37 -42.71
N LEU A 10 -11.08 -43.19 -43.93
CA LEU A 10 -11.11 -41.87 -44.58
C LEU A 10 -12.00 -40.89 -43.81
N LEU A 11 -13.14 -41.35 -43.31
CA LEU A 11 -14.07 -40.54 -42.51
C LEU A 11 -13.41 -40.10 -41.18
N LEU A 12 -12.73 -41.02 -40.48
CA LEU A 12 -12.04 -40.71 -39.22
C LEU A 12 -10.91 -39.68 -39.43
N LEU A 13 -10.18 -39.79 -40.54
CA LEU A 13 -9.07 -38.89 -40.86
C LEU A 13 -9.57 -37.46 -41.11
N THR A 14 -10.71 -37.30 -41.80
CA THR A 14 -11.31 -35.97 -42.02
C THR A 14 -11.77 -35.29 -40.73
N ILE A 15 -12.27 -36.05 -39.75
CA ILE A 15 -12.68 -35.53 -38.43
C ILE A 15 -11.46 -35.08 -37.62
N LEU A 16 -10.35 -35.83 -37.69
CA LEU A 16 -9.10 -35.45 -37.02
C LEU A 16 -8.49 -34.17 -37.58
N LEU A 17 -8.56 -33.95 -38.90
CA LEU A 17 -8.02 -32.74 -39.54
C LEU A 17 -8.84 -31.48 -39.20
N ALA A 18 -10.15 -31.61 -38.96
CA ALA A 18 -11.01 -30.49 -38.55
C ALA A 18 -10.75 -30.01 -37.11
N ALA A 19 -10.21 -30.88 -36.24
CA ALA A 19 -9.93 -30.54 -34.84
C ALA A 19 -8.69 -29.63 -34.65
N CYS A 20 -7.84 -29.50 -35.67
CA CYS A 20 -6.62 -28.68 -35.60
C CYS A 20 -6.82 -27.24 -36.11
N GLY A 21 -8.05 -26.86 -36.52
CA GLY A 21 -8.33 -25.60 -37.20
C GLY A 21 -9.21 -24.59 -36.44
N ALA A 22 -9.62 -24.87 -35.20
CA ALA A 22 -10.37 -23.91 -34.40
C ALA A 22 -9.43 -22.80 -33.91
N GLY A 23 -9.34 -21.73 -34.70
CA GLY A 23 -8.62 -20.50 -34.37
C GLY A 23 -9.01 -19.98 -32.99
N GLN A 24 -8.00 -19.54 -32.25
CA GLN A 24 -8.16 -18.93 -30.93
C GLN A 24 -9.11 -17.72 -31.02
N PRO A 25 -10.04 -17.54 -30.06
CA PRO A 25 -10.70 -16.26 -29.88
C PRO A 25 -9.63 -15.19 -29.61
N VAL A 26 -9.50 -14.23 -30.50
CA VAL A 26 -8.70 -13.02 -30.26
C VAL A 26 -9.30 -12.29 -29.06
N GLU A 27 -8.58 -12.33 -27.94
CA GLU A 27 -8.86 -11.53 -26.76
C GLU A 27 -8.77 -10.04 -27.15
N PRO A 28 -9.73 -9.19 -26.76
CA PRO A 28 -9.67 -7.77 -27.09
C PRO A 28 -8.46 -7.15 -26.40
N THR A 29 -7.54 -6.62 -27.21
CA THR A 29 -6.44 -5.76 -26.82
C THR A 29 -6.91 -4.76 -25.77
N PRO A 30 -6.29 -4.71 -24.56
CA PRO A 30 -6.62 -3.70 -23.59
C PRO A 30 -6.26 -2.34 -24.18
N THR A 31 -7.27 -1.49 -24.35
CA THR A 31 -7.09 -0.09 -24.71
C THR A 31 -6.33 0.57 -23.56
N GLU A 32 -5.12 1.05 -23.82
CA GLU A 32 -4.31 1.76 -22.83
C GLU A 32 -5.05 3.04 -22.42
N VAL A 33 -5.66 3.01 -21.23
CA VAL A 33 -6.22 4.22 -20.61
C VAL A 33 -5.05 5.04 -20.09
N ASP A 34 -4.73 6.14 -20.76
CA ASP A 34 -3.68 7.09 -20.35
C ASP A 34 -4.04 7.75 -19.01
N ILE A 35 -3.46 7.23 -17.93
CA ILE A 35 -3.64 7.69 -16.55
C ILE A 35 -3.20 9.16 -16.39
N ASN A 36 -2.28 9.66 -17.22
CA ASN A 36 -1.77 11.04 -17.11
C ASN A 36 -2.82 12.08 -17.49
N ALA A 37 -3.75 11.74 -18.39
CA ALA A 37 -4.83 12.64 -18.81
C ALA A 37 -5.85 12.90 -17.68
N ILE A 38 -6.02 11.95 -16.74
CA ILE A 38 -6.94 12.08 -15.60
C ILE A 38 -6.33 12.94 -14.49
N GLN A 39 -5.02 12.81 -14.25
CA GLN A 39 -4.33 13.56 -13.20
C GLN A 39 -4.26 15.08 -13.48
N THR A 40 -4.21 15.47 -14.76
CA THR A 40 -4.12 16.89 -15.14
C THR A 40 -5.39 17.70 -14.83
N GLN A 41 -6.57 17.07 -14.88
CA GLN A 41 -7.85 17.74 -14.60
C GLN A 41 -8.04 18.06 -13.10
N ALA A 42 -7.48 17.23 -12.21
CA ALA A 42 -7.57 17.45 -10.76
C ALA A 42 -6.76 18.68 -10.30
N VAL A 43 -5.62 18.96 -10.93
CA VAL A 43 -4.74 20.08 -10.54
C VAL A 43 -5.38 21.44 -10.80
N GLN A 44 -6.10 21.62 -11.91
CA GLN A 44 -6.71 22.91 -12.27
C GLN A 44 -7.77 23.37 -11.24
N THR A 45 -8.52 22.41 -10.67
CA THR A 45 -9.59 22.72 -9.71
C THR A 45 -9.02 23.20 -8.38
N VAL A 46 -7.88 22.67 -7.94
CA VAL A 46 -7.22 23.07 -6.68
C VAL A 46 -6.66 24.49 -6.79
N VAL A 47 -6.00 24.82 -7.90
CA VAL A 47 -5.40 26.16 -8.10
C VAL A 47 -6.47 27.26 -8.15
N ALA A 48 -7.61 27.00 -8.80
CA ALA A 48 -8.72 27.95 -8.83
C ALA A 48 -9.33 28.23 -7.43
N GLY A 49 -9.39 27.22 -6.57
CA GLY A 49 -9.86 27.37 -5.18
C GLY A 49 -8.95 28.26 -4.33
N ILE A 50 -7.63 28.08 -4.42
CA ILE A 50 -6.65 28.84 -3.63
C ILE A 50 -6.69 30.34 -3.97
N THR A 51 -6.77 30.69 -5.26
CA THR A 51 -6.82 32.09 -5.70
C THR A 51 -8.07 32.82 -5.19
N ARG A 52 -9.22 32.12 -5.08
CA ARG A 52 -10.46 32.73 -4.59
C ARG A 52 -10.39 33.03 -3.09
N THR A 53 -9.74 32.17 -2.29
CA THR A 53 -9.58 32.40 -0.85
C THR A 53 -8.65 33.57 -0.54
N ALA A 54 -7.60 33.77 -1.32
CA ALA A 54 -6.67 34.89 -1.14
C ALA A 54 -7.32 36.27 -1.38
N ALA A 55 -8.32 36.36 -2.28
CA ALA A 55 -9.00 37.61 -2.61
C ALA A 55 -9.95 38.14 -1.51
N PHE A 56 -10.26 37.35 -0.48
CA PHE A 56 -11.15 37.73 0.62
C PHE A 56 -10.44 37.86 1.98
N MET A 57 -9.10 37.81 2.02
CA MET A 57 -8.37 38.00 3.27
C MET A 57 -8.26 39.50 3.60
N PRO A 58 -8.80 39.98 4.73
CA PRO A 58 -8.53 41.33 5.20
C PRO A 58 -7.06 41.43 5.65
N THR A 59 -6.33 42.41 5.10
CA THR A 59 -5.01 42.83 5.62
C THR A 59 -5.24 43.62 6.90
N GLU A 60 -5.28 42.94 8.05
CA GLU A 60 -5.18 43.61 9.33
C GLU A 60 -3.72 44.05 9.53
N THR A 61 -3.47 45.34 9.36
CA THR A 61 -2.22 45.98 9.82
C THR A 61 -2.28 46.01 11.35
N PRO A 62 -1.38 45.31 12.07
CA PRO A 62 -1.38 45.36 13.52
C PRO A 62 -1.03 46.77 14.02
N PRO A 63 -1.75 47.31 15.02
CA PRO A 63 -1.30 48.53 15.69
C PRO A 63 0.01 48.26 16.44
N LEU A 64 0.95 49.20 16.31
CA LEU A 64 2.23 49.24 17.03
C LEU A 64 1.99 49.17 18.55
N PRO A 65 2.55 48.18 19.28
CA PRO A 65 2.34 48.08 20.72
C PRO A 65 3.04 49.23 21.45
N THR A 66 2.29 49.95 22.27
CA THR A 66 2.82 50.90 23.26
C THR A 66 3.37 50.11 24.44
N GLU A 67 4.68 50.17 24.67
CA GLU A 67 5.32 49.56 25.83
C GLU A 67 4.90 50.29 27.11
N THR A 68 4.01 49.67 27.87
CA THR A 68 3.74 50.02 29.28
C THR A 68 4.56 49.05 30.13
N LEU A 69 5.53 49.57 30.89
CA LEU A 69 6.36 48.76 31.79
C LEU A 69 5.49 48.26 32.96
N VAL A 70 5.13 46.97 32.93
CA VAL A 70 4.45 46.25 34.02
C VAL A 70 5.53 45.75 35.00
N PRO A 71 5.29 45.72 36.32
CA PRO A 71 6.28 45.24 37.29
C PRO A 71 6.63 43.77 37.06
N THR A 72 7.93 43.46 37.14
CA THR A 72 8.47 42.09 37.10
C THR A 72 7.84 41.22 38.19
N GLU A 73 6.93 40.32 37.81
CA GLU A 73 6.51 39.25 38.70
C GLU A 73 7.65 38.22 38.83
N THR A 74 7.97 37.88 40.07
CA THR A 74 8.96 36.87 40.41
C THR A 74 8.38 35.50 40.10
N LEU A 75 8.91 34.83 39.07
CA LEU A 75 8.50 33.48 38.69
C LEU A 75 8.76 32.49 39.84
N SER A 76 7.69 32.01 40.45
CA SER A 76 7.73 30.80 41.30
C SER A 76 8.12 29.60 40.42
N PRO A 77 9.00 28.68 40.88
CA PRO A 77 9.40 27.54 40.07
C PRO A 77 8.20 26.64 39.82
N THR A 78 7.74 26.59 38.57
CA THR A 78 6.87 25.53 38.06
C THR A 78 7.57 24.18 38.32
N PRO A 79 6.89 23.16 38.86
CA PRO A 79 7.44 21.82 38.90
C PRO A 79 7.71 21.37 37.46
N GLU A 80 8.99 21.34 37.09
CA GLU A 80 9.47 20.79 35.85
C GLU A 80 9.16 19.30 35.88
N ASN A 81 8.06 18.91 35.22
CA ASN A 81 7.72 17.52 35.03
C ASN A 81 8.85 16.93 34.18
N THR A 82 9.85 16.36 34.85
CA THR A 82 11.02 15.75 34.23
C THR A 82 10.51 14.62 33.36
N ALA A 83 10.33 14.90 32.06
CA ALA A 83 10.07 13.88 31.07
C ALA A 83 11.26 12.92 31.15
N THR A 84 11.04 11.74 31.70
CA THR A 84 12.05 10.69 31.71
C THR A 84 12.35 10.39 30.25
N ALA A 85 13.54 10.76 29.78
CA ALA A 85 13.96 10.47 28.43
C ALA A 85 13.99 8.95 28.27
N THR A 86 12.95 8.39 27.66
CA THR A 86 12.93 6.98 27.27
C THR A 86 14.03 6.77 26.23
N VAL A 87 15.00 5.92 26.56
CA VAL A 87 16.09 5.56 25.65
C VAL A 87 15.48 4.99 24.38
N ASN A 88 15.57 5.73 23.28
CA ASN A 88 15.07 5.29 21.98
C ASN A 88 16.11 4.40 21.30
N VAL A 89 15.91 3.09 21.39
CA VAL A 89 16.79 2.09 20.76
C VAL A 89 16.66 2.15 19.23
N CYS A 90 17.78 2.19 18.51
CA CYS A 90 17.80 2.26 17.03
C CYS A 90 17.01 1.15 16.36
N ASN A 91 17.36 -0.11 16.62
CA ASN A 91 16.71 -1.28 16.03
C ASN A 91 15.68 -1.82 17.01
N ASN A 92 14.44 -1.34 16.87
CA ASN A 92 13.35 -1.79 17.71
C ASN A 92 12.05 -1.92 16.91
N SER A 93 11.26 -2.92 17.27
CA SER A 93 9.98 -3.20 16.62
C SER A 93 9.03 -3.88 17.59
N VAL A 94 7.75 -3.59 17.44
CA VAL A 94 6.70 -4.28 18.19
C VAL A 94 5.78 -5.02 17.23
N PHE A 95 5.38 -6.23 17.63
CA PHE A 95 4.31 -6.96 17.00
C PHE A 95 2.98 -6.23 17.22
N VAL A 96 2.17 -6.12 16.18
CA VAL A 96 0.84 -5.49 16.26
C VAL A 96 -0.25 -6.54 16.17
N SER A 97 -0.24 -7.35 15.12
CA SER A 97 -1.23 -8.43 14.94
C SER A 97 -0.82 -9.39 13.84
N ASP A 98 -1.42 -10.57 13.85
CA ASP A 98 -1.53 -11.38 12.64
C ASP A 98 -2.46 -10.68 11.65
N VAL A 99 -2.08 -10.65 10.39
CA VAL A 99 -2.94 -10.18 9.28
C VAL A 99 -3.55 -11.39 8.59
N SER A 100 -2.79 -12.47 8.46
CA SER A 100 -3.29 -13.76 7.96
C SER A 100 -2.84 -14.90 8.87
N VAL A 101 -3.61 -15.99 8.83
CA VAL A 101 -3.35 -17.24 9.58
C VAL A 101 -3.08 -16.97 11.06
N PRO A 102 -4.03 -16.43 11.84
CA PRO A 102 -3.85 -16.25 13.28
C PRO A 102 -3.52 -17.55 14.01
N ASP A 103 -3.00 -17.46 15.22
CA ASP A 103 -2.68 -18.63 16.02
C ASP A 103 -3.92 -19.51 16.25
N GLY A 104 -3.72 -20.84 16.16
CA GLY A 104 -4.80 -21.82 16.23
C GLY A 104 -5.60 -21.99 14.93
N THR A 105 -5.24 -21.30 13.84
CA THR A 105 -5.86 -21.56 12.52
C THR A 105 -5.65 -23.01 12.12
N GLN A 106 -6.74 -23.73 11.84
CA GLN A 106 -6.67 -25.09 11.31
C GLN A 106 -6.29 -25.05 9.82
N ILE A 107 -5.21 -25.74 9.47
CA ILE A 107 -4.71 -25.85 8.10
C ILE A 107 -4.69 -27.33 7.71
N THR A 108 -5.22 -27.65 6.54
CA THR A 108 -5.25 -29.04 6.05
C THR A 108 -3.85 -29.50 5.64
N ALA A 109 -3.53 -30.79 5.82
CA ALA A 109 -2.24 -31.33 5.39
C ALA A 109 -1.96 -31.05 3.89
N GLY A 110 -0.78 -30.51 3.60
CA GLY A 110 -0.37 -30.13 2.24
C GLY A 110 -0.95 -28.81 1.71
N GLN A 111 -1.83 -28.14 2.47
CA GLN A 111 -2.38 -26.84 2.09
C GLN A 111 -1.28 -25.77 2.14
N LYS A 112 -1.06 -25.07 1.02
CA LYS A 112 -0.18 -23.90 0.96
C LYS A 112 -0.89 -22.68 1.55
N PHE A 113 -0.16 -21.86 2.29
CA PHE A 113 -0.67 -20.61 2.83
C PHE A 113 0.43 -19.53 2.86
N VAL A 114 0.00 -18.28 2.96
CA VAL A 114 0.89 -17.13 3.17
C VAL A 114 0.59 -16.56 4.56
N LYS A 115 1.61 -16.53 5.42
CA LYS A 115 1.56 -15.87 6.72
C LYS A 115 1.99 -14.41 6.58
N THR A 116 1.18 -13.50 7.10
CA THR A 116 1.42 -12.07 7.05
C THR A 116 1.22 -11.48 8.44
N TRP A 117 2.19 -10.69 8.90
CA TRP A 117 2.14 -9.99 10.17
C TRP A 117 2.11 -8.49 9.97
N LYS A 118 1.45 -7.78 10.89
CA LYS A 118 1.58 -6.35 11.05
C LYS A 118 2.59 -6.07 12.14
N VAL A 119 3.65 -5.33 11.80
CA VAL A 119 4.74 -4.97 12.70
C VAL A 119 4.91 -3.45 12.64
N LYS A 120 5.15 -2.81 13.79
CA LYS A 120 5.40 -1.38 13.88
C LYS A 120 6.87 -1.13 14.22
N ASN A 121 7.53 -0.26 13.45
CA ASN A 121 8.82 0.27 13.82
C ASN A 121 8.65 1.21 15.02
N THR A 122 9.33 0.92 16.12
CA THR A 122 9.35 1.73 17.34
C THR A 122 10.75 2.19 17.70
N GLY A 123 11.73 1.98 16.81
CA GLY A 123 13.09 2.45 16.97
C GLY A 123 13.33 3.78 16.27
N SER A 124 14.52 4.35 16.48
CA SER A 124 14.97 5.57 15.80
C SER A 124 15.51 5.32 14.39
N CYS A 125 15.86 4.09 14.04
CA CYS A 125 16.40 3.75 12.73
C CYS A 125 15.30 3.36 11.74
N ASN A 126 15.33 3.99 10.57
CA ASN A 126 14.46 3.63 9.45
C ASN A 126 14.84 2.24 8.90
N TRP A 127 13.84 1.44 8.59
CA TRP A 127 14.07 0.20 7.86
C TRP A 127 14.44 0.53 6.42
N VAL A 128 15.63 0.11 6.01
CA VAL A 128 16.10 0.15 4.63
C VAL A 128 16.10 -1.26 4.04
N THR A 129 16.46 -1.40 2.76
CA THR A 129 16.37 -2.66 2.02
C THR A 129 17.27 -3.80 2.55
N THR A 130 18.17 -3.52 3.49
CA THR A 130 19.02 -4.53 4.15
C THR A 130 18.32 -5.25 5.31
N TYR A 131 17.18 -4.73 5.81
CA TYR A 131 16.39 -5.40 6.85
C TYR A 131 15.61 -6.56 6.24
N THR A 132 15.67 -7.72 6.89
CA THR A 132 15.04 -8.95 6.41
C THR A 132 14.35 -9.68 7.55
N ILE A 133 13.24 -10.35 7.25
CA ILE A 133 12.63 -11.32 8.15
C ILE A 133 13.43 -12.61 8.04
N ARG A 134 13.86 -13.15 9.19
CA ARG A 134 14.63 -14.39 9.25
C ARG A 134 13.90 -15.43 10.06
N TYR A 135 13.98 -16.68 9.59
CA TYR A 135 13.55 -17.83 10.35
C TYR A 135 14.36 -17.93 11.66
N GLY A 136 13.67 -17.97 12.79
CA GLY A 136 14.28 -18.13 14.12
C GLY A 136 14.44 -19.60 14.50
N TYR A 137 13.31 -20.27 14.75
CA TYR A 137 13.24 -21.66 15.24
C TYR A 137 11.86 -22.26 14.95
N GLY A 138 11.68 -23.57 15.18
CA GLY A 138 10.44 -24.31 14.97
C GLY A 138 10.57 -25.44 13.95
N ASP A 139 9.43 -25.86 13.42
CA ASP A 139 9.33 -26.83 12.33
C ASP A 139 9.33 -26.12 10.95
N ARG A 140 9.62 -26.87 9.88
CA ARG A 140 9.71 -26.36 8.50
C ARG A 140 8.89 -27.17 7.51
#